data_AF-A0AA36BND4-F1
#
_entry.id   AF-A0AA36BND4-F1
#
_cell.length_a   1.000
_cell.length_b   1.000
_cell.length_c   1.000
_cell.angle_alpha   90.00
_cell.angle_beta   90.00
_cell.angle_gamma   90.00
#
_symmetry.space_group_name_H-M   'P 1'
#
loop_
_entity.id
_entity.type
_entity.pdbx_description
1 polymer ?
#
loop_
_entity_poly.entity_id
_entity_poly.type
_entity_poly.pdbx_seq_one_letter_code
_entity_poly.pdbx_strand_id
1 'polypeptide(L)' 'MMLLELNISKFRLESSFQLGDVLKKLGLSDIFDPLKADLSGMTGGEKNIYASEMFHKAFVDVNEEGTEATAVIREG' A
#
# COMPACT_ATOMS: atom_id res chain seq x y z
N MET A 1 19.06 -32.59 21.77
CA MET A 1 18.69 -31.66 20.69
C MET A 1 17.48 -32.27 19.99
N MET A 2 16.30 -31.65 20.09
CA MET A 2 15.11 -32.09 19.34
C MET A 2 15.05 -31.35 18.02
N LEU A 3 14.71 -32.06 16.94
CA LEU A 3 14.45 -31.50 15.62
C LEU A 3 12.95 -31.15 15.52
N LEU A 4 12.65 -29.96 15.02
CA LEU A 4 11.29 -29.52 14.69
C LEU A 4 11.03 -29.83 13.22
N GLU A 5 10.02 -30.65 12.93
CA GLU A 5 9.52 -30.84 11.57
C GLU A 5 8.49 -29.73 11.23
N LEU A 6 8.85 -28.84 10.31
CA LEU A 6 7.99 -27.75 9.84
C LEU A 6 7.31 -28.17 8.53
N ASN A 7 5.98 -28.23 8.53
CA ASN A 7 5.19 -28.42 7.32
C ASN A 7 4.39 -27.14 7.04
N ILE A 8 4.63 -26.50 5.91
CA ILE A 8 3.90 -25.31 5.45
C ILE A 8 3.40 -25.55 4.02
N SER A 9 2.11 -25.29 3.78
CA SER A 9 1.52 -25.43 2.45
C SER A 9 1.97 -24.29 1.54
N LYS A 10 2.13 -24.59 0.24
CA LYS A 10 2.31 -23.56 -0.79
C LYS A 10 1.03 -22.74 -0.89
N PHE A 11 1.15 -21.42 -0.86
CA PHE A 11 0.00 -20.54 -1.06
C PHE A 11 0.42 -19.24 -1.74
N ARG A 12 -0.53 -18.66 -2.46
CA ARG A 12 -0.43 -17.33 -3.03
C ARG A 12 -1.55 -16.46 -2.49
N LEU A 13 -1.21 -15.30 -1.97
CA LEU A 13 -2.14 -14.27 -1.53
C LEU A 13 -1.96 -13.05 -2.42
N GLU A 14 -3.06 -12.51 -2.93
CA GLU A 14 -3.10 -11.21 -3.59
C GLU A 14 -4.11 -10.34 -2.84
N SER A 15 -3.76 -9.07 -2.62
CA SER A 15 -4.64 -8.13 -1.96
C SER A 15 -4.53 -6.77 -2.63
N SER A 16 -5.68 -6.15 -2.88
CA SER A 16 -5.81 -4.82 -3.45
C SER A 16 -6.79 -4.03 -2.62
N PHE A 17 -6.36 -2.88 -2.12
CA PHE A 17 -7.17 -2.01 -1.27
C PHE A 17 -7.21 -0.60 -1.85
N GLN A 18 -8.41 -0.04 -1.94
CA GLN A 18 -8.60 1.40 -2.11
C GLN A 18 -8.44 2.05 -0.74
N LEU A 19 -7.33 2.73 -0.54
CA LEU A 19 -6.96 3.31 0.76
C LEU A 19 -7.66 4.65 1.04
N GLY A 20 -8.24 5.30 0.03
CA GLY A 20 -8.85 6.62 0.17
C GLY A 20 -9.83 6.70 1.36
N ASP A 21 -10.78 5.76 1.46
CA ASP A 21 -11.77 5.77 2.54
C ASP A 21 -11.18 5.39 3.90
N VAL A 22 -10.18 4.51 3.92
CA VAL A 22 -9.47 4.12 5.15
C VAL A 22 -8.70 5.31 5.70
N LEU A 23 -7.96 6.01 4.85
CA LEU A 23 -7.15 7.17 5.24
C LEU A 23 -8.03 8.34 5.67
N LYS A 24 -9.16 8.58 4.98
CA LYS A 24 -10.16 9.56 5.42
C LYS A 24 -10.69 9.23 6.83
N LYS A 25 -11.00 7.96 7.11
CA LYS A 25 -11.42 7.51 8.46
C LYS A 25 -10.33 7.67 9.52
N LEU A 26 -9.07 7.60 9.13
CA LEU A 26 -7.92 7.83 10.02
C LEU A 26 -7.57 9.33 10.19
N GLY A 27 -8.30 10.24 9.53
CA GLY A 27 -8.12 11.69 9.66
C GLY A 27 -7.32 12.35 8.53
N LEU A 28 -6.85 11.58 7.55
CA LEU A 28 -6.16 12.08 6.37
C LEU A 28 -7.17 12.41 5.24
N SER A 29 -8.08 13.34 5.49
CA SER A 29 -9.07 13.78 4.49
C SER A 29 -8.57 14.90 3.59
N ASP A 30 -7.78 15.83 4.13
CA ASP A 30 -7.45 17.09 3.46
C ASP A 30 -6.57 16.86 2.23
N ILE A 31 -5.72 15.83 2.25
CA ILE A 31 -4.90 15.43 1.09
C ILE A 31 -5.73 15.06 -0.14
N PHE A 32 -7.00 14.68 0.03
CA PHE A 32 -7.93 14.34 -1.06
C PHE A 32 -8.86 15.49 -1.46
N ASP A 33 -8.80 16.63 -0.77
CA ASP A 33 -9.68 17.78 -1.02
C ASP A 33 -8.90 18.86 -1.79
N PRO A 34 -9.27 19.19 -3.04
CA PRO A 34 -8.56 20.17 -3.86
C PRO A 34 -8.53 21.58 -3.25
N LEU A 35 -9.42 21.89 -2.30
CA LEU A 35 -9.47 23.19 -1.61
C LEU A 35 -8.67 23.22 -0.31
N LYS A 36 -8.32 22.06 0.25
CA LYS A 36 -7.65 21.95 1.56
C LYS A 36 -6.29 21.29 1.50
N ALA A 37 -6.00 20.52 0.45
CA ALA A 37 -4.74 19.83 0.30
C ALA A 37 -3.58 20.83 0.28
N ASP A 38 -2.64 20.64 1.20
CA ASP A 38 -1.39 21.38 1.23
C ASP A 38 -0.22 20.41 1.13
N LEU A 39 0.32 20.30 -0.09
CA LEU A 39 1.51 19.50 -0.41
C LEU A 39 2.72 20.39 -0.72
N SER A 40 2.67 21.68 -0.36
CA SER A 40 3.71 22.68 -0.67
C SER A 40 5.10 22.28 -0.18
N GLY A 41 5.19 21.55 0.93
CA GLY A 41 6.44 21.02 1.47
C GLY A 41 7.13 19.98 0.58
N MET A 42 6.39 19.33 -0.32
CA MET A 42 6.93 18.37 -1.31
C MET A 42 7.08 18.99 -2.70
N THR A 43 6.22 19.96 -3.03
CA THR A 43 6.07 20.49 -4.39
C THR A 43 6.79 21.82 -4.61
N GLY A 44 7.54 22.30 -3.61
CA GLY A 44 8.27 23.57 -3.72
C GLY A 44 7.34 24.80 -3.83
N GLY A 45 6.09 24.70 -3.35
CA GLY A 45 5.11 25.79 -3.34
C GLY A 45 4.08 25.78 -4.48
N GLU A 46 4.05 24.72 -5.29
CA GLU A 46 3.02 24.55 -6.31
C GLU A 46 1.64 24.30 -5.66
N LYS A 47 0.60 24.95 -6.19
CA LYS A 47 -0.77 24.94 -5.67
C LYS A 47 -1.67 23.98 -6.44
N ASN A 48 -2.81 23.62 -5.87
CA ASN A 48 -3.82 22.73 -6.46
C ASN A 48 -3.32 21.30 -6.72
N ILE A 49 -2.35 20.83 -5.92
CA ILE A 49 -1.91 19.44 -5.93
C ILE A 49 -2.61 18.72 -4.78
N TYR A 50 -3.31 17.64 -5.12
CA TYR A 50 -4.06 16.81 -4.18
C TYR A 50 -4.06 15.37 -4.69
N ALA A 51 -4.27 14.41 -3.79
CA ALA A 51 -4.44 13.02 -4.16
C ALA A 51 -5.87 12.80 -4.67
N SER A 52 -6.02 12.29 -5.89
CA SER A 52 -7.33 11.89 -6.41
C SER A 52 -7.75 10.55 -5.80
N GLU A 53 -6.86 9.55 -5.87
CA GLU A 53 -7.08 8.19 -5.39
C GLU A 53 -5.77 7.62 -4.80
N MET A 54 -5.88 6.63 -3.93
CA MET A 54 -4.73 5.90 -3.40
C MET A 54 -5.04 4.41 -3.32
N PHE A 55 -4.14 3.59 -3.87
CA PHE A 55 -4.28 2.14 -3.95
C PHE A 55 -3.08 1.44 -3.32
N HIS A 56 -3.36 0.36 -2.59
CA HIS A 56 -2.33 -0.55 -2.10
C HIS A 56 -2.55 -1.93 -2.69
N LYS A 57 -1.62 -2.37 -3.55
CA LYS A 57 -1.58 -3.71 -4.12
C LYS A 57 -0.38 -4.47 -3.57
N ALA A 58 -0.63 -5.63 -2.98
CA ALA A 58 0.39 -6.50 -2.43
C ALA A 58 0.12 -7.95 -2.84
N PHE A 59 1.19 -8.72 -3.02
CA PHE A 59 1.10 -10.16 -3.19
C PHE A 59 2.18 -10.87 -2.39
N VAL A 60 1.86 -12.08 -1.97
CA VAL A 60 2.77 -12.98 -1.26
C VAL A 60 2.70 -14.34 -1.96
N ASP A 61 3.85 -14.87 -2.37
CA ASP A 61 3.99 -16.22 -2.90
C ASP A 61 4.92 -17.03 -1.99
N VAL A 62 4.40 -18.10 -1.41
CA VAL A 62 5.16 -19.02 -0.56
C VAL A 62 5.33 -20.34 -1.29
N ASN A 63 6.57 -20.65 -1.62
CA ASN A 63 6.96 -21.89 -2.27
C ASN A 63 8.18 -22.53 -1.56
N GLU A 64 8.62 -23.70 -2.05
CA GLU A 64 9.71 -24.48 -1.46
C GLU A 64 11.11 -23.88 -1.71
N GLU A 65 11.22 -22.92 -2.63
CA GLU A 65 12.46 -22.20 -2.93
C GLU A 65 12.61 -20.93 -2.07
N GLY A 66 11.50 -20.38 -1.55
CA GLY A 66 11.50 -19.19 -0.69
C GLY A 66 10.16 -18.44 -0.66
N THR A 67 10.12 -17.30 0.04
CA THR A 67 8.99 -16.34 -0.03
C THR A 67 9.39 -15.15 -0.89
N GLU A 68 8.80 -15.02 -2.09
CA GLU A 68 8.98 -13.82 -2.92
C GLU A 68 7.85 -12.82 -2.62
N ALA A 69 8.19 -11.71 -1.95
CA ALA A 69 7.29 -10.60 -1.70
C ALA A 69 7.70 -9.42 -2.59
N THR A 70 6.93 -9.17 -3.65
CA THR A 70 7.12 -7.96 -4.47
C THR A 70 5.94 -7.03 -4.26
N ALA A 71 6.20 -5.86 -3.68
CA ALA A 71 5.23 -4.78 -3.59
C ALA A 71 5.25 -3.98 -4.90
N VAL A 72 4.13 -3.94 -5.62
CA VAL A 72 4.00 -3.11 -6.83
C VAL A 72 3.11 -1.91 -6.48
N ILE A 73 3.74 -0.76 -6.27
CA ILE A 73 3.08 0.55 -6.21
C ILE A 73 3.18 1.15 -7.62
N ARG A 74 2.04 1.22 -8.32
CA ARG A 74 1.94 1.84 -9.64
C ARG A 74 1.26 3.20 -9.47
N GLU A 75 2.02 4.28 -9.67
CA GLU A 75 1.45 5.61 -9.91
C GLU A 75 1.27 5.81 -11.41
N GLY A 76 0.17 6.44 -11.79
CA GLY A 76 -0.15 6.90 -13.13
C GLY A 76 -0.99 8.16 -13.03
#